data_AF-A0A4Q2UXP2-F1
#
_entry.id   AF-A0A4Q2UXP2-F1
#
_cell.length_a   1.000
_cell.length_b   1.000
_cell.length_c   1.000
_cell.angle_alpha   90.00
_cell.angle_beta   90.00
_cell.angle_gamma   90.00
#
_symmetry.space_group_name_H-M   'P 1'
#
loop_
_entity.id
_entity.type
_entity.pdbx_description
1 polymer ?
#
loop_
_entity_poly.entity_id
_entity_poly.type
_entity_poly.pdbx_seq_one_letter_code
_entity_poly.pdbx_strand_id
1 'polypeptide(L)'
;MEESYRGSHDDFETKFKFPWYFSHRVNLHNKLKQLALESCSTSTGAKLHLSTPVVDVGYDEGILKFEDRTTVIKDVIIGADGIHINANLEH
;
A
#
# COMPACT_ATOMS: atom_id res chain seq x y z
N MET A 1 -32.24 -10.95 -14.94
CA MET A 1 -31.00 -10.16 -14.81
C MET A 1 -30.32 -10.25 -16.17
N GLU A 2 -30.23 -9.13 -16.88
CA GLU A 2 -29.63 -9.08 -18.22
C GLU A 2 -28.12 -8.89 -18.03
N GLU A 3 -27.31 -9.75 -18.65
CA GLU A 3 -25.85 -9.73 -18.51
C GLU A 3 -25.31 -8.45 -19.17
N SER A 4 -24.85 -7.47 -18.38
CA SER A 4 -24.53 -6.13 -18.86
C SER A 4 -23.19 -6.03 -19.59
N TYR A 5 -22.28 -7.00 -19.37
CA TYR A 5 -21.00 -7.08 -20.07
C TYR A 5 -20.31 -8.41 -19.79
N ARG A 6 -19.87 -9.08 -20.85
CA ARG A 6 -18.95 -10.22 -20.78
C ARG A 6 -17.67 -9.86 -21.51
N GLY A 7 -16.66 -9.43 -20.77
CA GLY A 7 -15.37 -9.03 -21.34
C GLY A 7 -14.60 -10.21 -21.93
N SER A 8 -14.08 -10.03 -23.14
CA SER A 8 -12.98 -10.85 -23.68
C SER A 8 -11.65 -10.11 -23.48
N HIS A 9 -10.52 -10.82 -23.60
CA HIS A 9 -9.19 -10.21 -23.52
C HIS A 9 -8.99 -9.08 -24.55
N ASP A 10 -9.69 -9.13 -25.69
CA ASP A 10 -9.50 -8.23 -26.82
C ASP A 10 -10.07 -6.81 -26.59
N ASP A 11 -10.98 -6.65 -25.62
CA ASP A 11 -11.74 -5.41 -25.44
C ASP A 11 -11.13 -4.46 -24.38
N PHE A 12 -10.06 -4.87 -23.68
CA PHE A 12 -9.57 -4.08 -22.54
C PHE A 12 -8.99 -2.73 -22.96
N GLU A 13 -8.16 -2.70 -24.00
CA GLU A 13 -7.46 -1.48 -24.40
C GLU A 13 -8.41 -0.47 -25.06
N THR A 14 -9.34 -0.94 -25.89
CA THR A 14 -10.32 -0.08 -26.58
C THR A 14 -11.30 0.56 -25.59
N LYS A 15 -11.76 -0.22 -24.60
CA LYS A 15 -12.74 0.21 -23.59
C LYS A 15 -12.12 1.00 -22.45
N PHE A 16 -11.00 0.55 -21.90
CA PHE A 16 -10.38 1.15 -20.70
C PHE A 16 -9.14 2.01 -20.99
N LYS A 17 -8.76 2.15 -22.26
CA LYS A 17 -7.64 3.00 -22.75
C LYS A 17 -6.25 2.54 -22.31
N PHE A 18 -6.16 1.41 -21.62
CA PHE A 18 -4.90 0.81 -21.19
C PHE A 18 -4.93 -0.71 -21.38
N PRO A 19 -3.80 -1.31 -21.77
CA PRO A 19 -3.68 -2.76 -21.91
C PRO A 19 -3.76 -3.46 -20.56
N TRP A 20 -4.30 -4.68 -20.56
CA TRP A 20 -4.30 -5.57 -19.40
C TRP A 20 -3.03 -6.43 -19.41
N TYR A 21 -2.24 -6.39 -18.33
CA TYR A 21 -1.03 -7.19 -18.19
C TYR A 21 -1.11 -8.21 -17.06
N PHE A 22 -0.51 -9.38 -17.29
CA PHE A 22 -0.12 -10.28 -16.21
C PHE A 22 1.28 -9.90 -15.72
N SER A 23 1.44 -9.77 -14.42
CA SER A 23 2.73 -9.48 -13.80
C SER A 23 3.01 -10.44 -12.67
N HIS A 24 4.28 -10.83 -12.54
CA HIS A 24 4.73 -11.60 -11.39
C HIS A 24 4.75 -10.68 -10.17
N ARG A 25 4.02 -11.06 -9.10
CA ARG A 25 3.84 -10.22 -7.89
C ARG A 25 5.16 -9.71 -7.31
N VAL A 26 6.21 -10.53 -7.33
CA VAL A 26 7.53 -10.16 -6.79
C VAL A 26 8.18 -9.07 -7.65
N ASN A 27 8.02 -9.13 -8.98
CA ASN A 27 8.62 -8.15 -9.88
C ASN A 27 7.92 -6.80 -9.74
N LEU A 28 6.58 -6.81 -9.70
CA LEU A 28 5.79 -5.60 -9.47
C LEU A 28 6.15 -4.94 -8.13
N HIS A 29 6.18 -5.74 -7.05
CA HIS A 29 6.54 -5.25 -5.72
C HIS A 29 7.94 -4.62 -5.70
N ASN A 30 8.94 -5.33 -6.25
CA ASN A 30 10.31 -4.84 -6.28
C ASN A 30 10.44 -3.53 -7.07
N LYS A 31 9.71 -3.39 -8.19
CA LYS A 31 9.78 -2.17 -8.98
C LYS A 31 9.09 -0.98 -8.29
N LEU A 32 7.94 -1.20 -7.67
CA LEU A 32 7.27 -0.15 -6.87
C LEU A 32 8.13 0.27 -5.69
N LYS A 33 8.73 -0.68 -4.97
CA LYS A 33 9.67 -0.42 -3.88
C LYS A 33 10.87 0.40 -4.36
N GLN A 34 11.48 0.03 -5.48
CA GLN A 34 12.58 0.79 -6.07
C GLN A 34 12.17 2.25 -6.32
N LEU A 35 11.07 2.47 -7.04
CA LEU A 35 10.60 3.81 -7.39
C LEU A 35 10.23 4.66 -6.17
N ALA A 36 9.67 4.05 -5.13
CA ALA A 36 9.32 4.75 -3.90
C ALA A 36 10.56 5.24 -3.11
N LEU A 37 11.69 4.54 -3.22
CA LEU A 37 12.92 4.85 -2.49
C LEU A 37 13.89 5.74 -3.28
N GLU A 38 13.74 5.80 -4.60
CA GLU A 38 14.58 6.63 -5.45
C GLU A 38 14.31 8.12 -5.21
N SER A 39 15.39 8.90 -5.08
CA SER A 39 15.31 10.35 -5.08
C SER A 39 15.06 10.86 -6.50
N CYS A 40 14.25 11.90 -6.63
CA CYS A 40 13.99 12.63 -7.85
C CYS A 40 14.05 14.14 -7.59
N SER A 41 13.87 14.97 -8.62
CA SER A 41 13.88 16.44 -8.49
C SER A 41 12.89 16.99 -7.45
N THR A 42 11.81 16.25 -7.15
CA THR A 42 10.74 16.67 -6.24
C THR A 42 10.69 15.89 -4.92
N SER A 43 11.53 14.87 -4.73
CA SER A 43 11.46 13.98 -3.57
C SER A 43 12.83 13.38 -3.23
N THR A 44 13.14 13.27 -1.94
CA THR A 44 14.34 12.55 -1.47
C THR A 44 14.17 11.04 -1.44
N GLY A 45 13.01 10.52 -1.89
CA GLY A 45 12.62 9.12 -1.70
C GLY A 45 12.00 8.88 -0.32
N ALA A 46 11.16 7.85 -0.23
CA ALA A 46 10.57 7.40 1.02
C ALA A 46 11.61 6.70 1.91
N LYS A 47 11.41 6.75 3.22
CA LYS A 47 12.20 5.96 4.19
C LYS A 47 11.47 4.66 4.48
N LEU A 48 12.12 3.53 4.23
CA LEU A 48 11.57 2.21 4.52
C LEU A 48 12.23 1.60 5.75
N HIS A 49 11.42 1.37 6.78
CA HIS A 49 11.82 0.68 8.00
C HIS A 49 11.32 -0.77 7.91
N LEU A 50 12.24 -1.71 7.75
CA LEU A 50 11.95 -3.15 7.73
C LEU A 50 12.02 -3.72 9.14
N SER A 51 11.29 -4.80 9.39
CA SER A 51 11.23 -5.44 10.72
C SER A 51 10.87 -4.45 11.83
N THR A 52 9.96 -3.53 11.52
CA THR A 52 9.44 -2.52 12.47
C THR A 52 7.92 -2.64 12.53
N PRO A 53 7.39 -3.68 13.21
CA PRO A 53 5.95 -3.89 13.29
C PRO A 53 5.28 -2.74 14.04
N VAL A 54 4.21 -2.19 13.47
CA VAL A 54 3.28 -1.30 14.18
C VAL A 54 2.34 -2.21 14.98
N VAL A 55 2.23 -1.97 16.28
CA VAL A 55 1.41 -2.78 17.19
C VAL A 55 0.16 -2.05 17.67
N ASP A 56 0.14 -0.72 17.58
CA ASP A 56 -1.00 0.10 17.99
C ASP A 56 -0.96 1.48 17.29
N VAL A 57 -2.14 2.08 17.13
CA VAL A 57 -2.34 3.39 16.49
C VAL A 57 -3.26 4.23 17.36
N GLY A 58 -2.74 5.34 17.90
CA GLY A 58 -3.53 6.34 18.61
C GLY A 58 -4.21 7.29 17.64
N TYR A 59 -5.50 7.04 17.35
CA TYR A 59 -6.27 7.74 16.31
C TYR A 59 -6.44 9.24 16.55
N ASP A 60 -6.61 9.67 17.80
CA ASP A 60 -6.88 11.08 18.13
C ASP A 60 -5.62 11.94 18.06
N GLU A 61 -4.45 11.35 18.31
CA GLU A 61 -3.18 12.07 18.48
C GLU A 61 -2.19 11.82 17.33
N GLY A 62 -2.54 10.97 16.36
CA GLY A 62 -1.66 10.60 15.25
C GLY A 62 -0.43 9.81 15.69
N ILE A 63 -0.55 9.03 16.77
CA ILE A 63 0.54 8.25 17.36
C ILE A 63 0.62 6.87 16.72
N LEU A 64 1.82 6.47 16.30
CA LEU A 64 2.17 5.08 15.97
C LEU A 64 3.00 4.50 17.13
N LYS A 65 2.64 3.30 17.60
CA LYS A 65 3.43 2.53 18.55
C LYS A 65 4.02 1.30 17.86
N PHE A 66 5.31 1.06 18.10
CA PHE A 66 6.04 -0.07 17.53
C PHE A 66 6.29 -1.16 18.58
N GLU A 67 6.61 -2.37 18.12
CA GLU A 67 6.87 -3.54 18.99
C GLU A 67 8.00 -3.30 20.00
N ASP A 68 9.01 -2.51 19.62
CA ASP A 68 10.13 -2.11 20.49
C ASP A 68 9.76 -1.05 21.55
N ARG A 69 8.46 -0.70 21.63
CA ARG A 69 7.86 0.32 22.52
C ARG A 69 8.20 1.76 22.15
N THR A 70 8.89 2.00 21.05
CA THR A 70 9.08 3.36 20.54
C THR A 70 7.79 3.90 19.94
N THR A 71 7.68 5.23 19.87
CA THR A 71 6.51 5.91 19.32
C THR A 71 6.91 7.07 18.42
N VAL A 72 6.06 7.37 17.43
CA VAL A 72 6.18 8.57 16.59
C VAL A 72 4.82 9.22 16.39
N ILE A 73 4.81 10.54 16.23
CA ILE A 73 3.62 11.33 15.89
C ILE A 73 3.70 11.74 14.42
N LYS A 74 2.58 11.65 13.70
CA LYS A 74 2.44 12.05 12.28
C LYS A 74 1.11 12.74 12.04
N ASP A 75 1.09 13.62 11.04
CA ASP A 75 -0.12 14.35 10.62
C ASP A 75 -1.15 13.41 9.95
N VAL A 76 -0.66 12.42 9.21
CA VAL A 76 -1.49 11.44 8.48
C VAL A 76 -0.87 10.05 8.59
N ILE A 77 -1.72 9.07 8.88
CA ILE A 77 -1.37 7.64 8.94
C ILE A 77 -2.19 6.90 7.87
N ILE A 78 -1.53 6.06 7.08
CA ILE A 78 -2.17 5.24 6.04
C ILE A 78 -1.99 3.77 6.42
N GLY A 79 -3.10 3.09 6.70
CA GLY A 79 -3.14 1.64 6.90
C GLY A 79 -3.11 0.92 5.55
N ALA A 80 -2.01 0.21 5.26
CA ALA A 80 -1.81 -0.57 4.04
C ALA A 80 -1.23 -1.96 4.34
N ASP A 81 -1.61 -2.53 5.48
CA ASP A 81 -1.13 -3.79 6.09
C ASP A 81 -1.85 -5.05 5.59
N GLY A 82 -2.88 -4.88 4.75
CA GLY A 82 -3.59 -5.98 4.10
C GLY A 82 -4.73 -6.54 4.95
N ILE A 83 -5.14 -7.78 4.68
CA ILE A 83 -6.33 -8.39 5.28
C ILE A 83 -6.12 -8.89 6.71
N HIS A 84 -4.86 -9.04 7.14
CA HIS A 84 -4.53 -9.46 8.48
C HIS A 84 -4.51 -8.23 9.38
N ILE A 85 -5.69 -7.88 9.88
CA ILE A 85 -5.81 -6.93 10.97
C ILE A 85 -5.29 -7.64 12.23
N ASN A 86 -3.98 -7.56 12.47
CA ASN A 86 -3.40 -7.84 13.79
C ASN A 86 -3.51 -6.62 14.71
N ALA A 87 -4.30 -5.62 14.31
CA ALA A 87 -4.79 -4.64 15.24
C ALA A 87 -5.79 -5.38 16.13
N ASN A 88 -5.33 -5.86 17.28
CA ASN A 88 -6.20 -6.04 18.45
C ASN A 88 -6.73 -4.64 18.79
N LEU A 89 -7.66 -4.16 17.96
CA LEU A 89 -8.57 -3.06 18.22
C LEU A 89 -9.73 -3.64 19.02
N GLU A 90 -9.39 -4.32 20.11
CA GLU A 90 -10.36 -4.50 21.17
C GLU A 90 -10.36 -3.19 21.96
N HIS A 91 -11.56 -2.63 22.04
CA HIS A 91 -11.92 -1.43 22.78
C HIS A 91 -11.34 -1.37 24.20
#